data_AF-A0A5E8AKM1-F1
#
_entry.id   AF-A0A5E8AKM1-F1
#
_cell.length_a   1.000
_cell.length_b   1.000
_cell.length_c   1.000
_cell.angle_alpha   90.00
_cell.angle_beta   90.00
_cell.angle_gamma   90.00
#
_symmetry.space_group_name_H-M   'P 1'
#
loop_
_entity.id
_entity.type
_entity.pdbx_description
1 polymer ?
#
loop_
_entity_poly.entity_id
_entity_poly.type
_entity_poly.pdbx_seq_one_letter_code
_entity_poly.pdbx_strand_id
1 'polypeptide(L)'
;MLLFGLVVLATGIVGLLISLTFASIAVFKKGAKNWRRSGIAFLTTLAVTLCLILVQELVIYPPNPKLERLILSAYREAPIGGIWLGIYDDNTWQLGYSSKEITSEGTYRFSGDTLLLVADNGAKVIGDFDQTAFIIKANQLVELNNSGIRSLEILQNRLNEKKL
;
A
#
# COMPACT_ATOMS: atom_id res chain seq x y z
N MET A 1 -9.36 6.98 4.65
CA MET A 1 -8.87 5.60 4.85
C MET A 1 -9.87 4.71 5.59
N LEU A 2 -10.30 5.06 6.81
CA LEU A 2 -11.31 4.28 7.57
C LEU A 2 -12.58 3.95 6.76
N LEU A 3 -13.11 4.93 6.01
CA LEU A 3 -14.34 4.75 5.23
C LEU A 3 -14.23 3.63 4.17
N PHE A 4 -13.13 3.56 3.42
CA PHE A 4 -12.96 2.55 2.36
C PHE A 4 -12.71 1.15 2.94
N GLY A 5 -11.92 1.05 4.02
CA GLY A 5 -11.78 -0.19 4.78
C GLY A 5 -13.12 -0.68 5.33
N LEU A 6 -13.97 0.24 5.82
CA LEU A 6 -15.34 -0.08 6.27
C LEU A 6 -16.23 -0.58 5.12
N VAL A 7 -16.09 -0.04 3.90
CA VAL A 7 -16.84 -0.52 2.72
C VAL A 7 -16.41 -1.94 2.33
N VAL A 8 -15.10 -2.24 2.32
CA VAL A 8 -14.60 -3.60 2.06
C VAL A 8 -15.12 -4.57 3.13
N LEU A 9 -15.03 -4.17 4.40
CA LEU A 9 -15.52 -4.96 5.53
C LEU A 9 -17.03 -5.22 5.41
N ALA A 10 -17.83 -4.19 5.13
CA ALA A 10 -19.28 -4.31 4.97
C ALA A 10 -19.63 -5.24 3.80
N THR A 11 -18.95 -5.09 2.65
CA THR A 11 -19.11 -5.97 1.49
C THR A 11 -18.81 -7.43 1.84
N GLY A 12 -17.71 -7.66 2.57
CA GLY A 12 -17.34 -8.99 3.06
C GLY A 12 -18.38 -9.60 4.01
N ILE A 13 -18.87 -8.82 4.98
CA ILE A 13 -19.89 -9.27 5.95
C ILE A 13 -21.19 -9.63 5.23
N VAL A 14 -21.68 -8.75 4.35
CA VAL A 14 -22.93 -8.98 3.60
C VAL A 14 -22.81 -10.21 2.71
N GLY A 15 -21.69 -10.34 1.97
CA GLY A 15 -21.44 -11.52 1.14
C GLY A 15 -21.37 -12.82 1.93
N LEU A 16 -20.76 -12.79 3.11
CA LEU A 16 -20.66 -13.93 4.02
C LEU A 16 -22.03 -14.32 4.59
N LEU A 17 -22.86 -13.36 5.01
CA LEU A 17 -24.22 -13.61 5.51
C LEU A 17 -25.11 -14.24 4.43
N ILE A 18 -25.08 -13.71 3.20
CA ILE A 18 -25.83 -14.27 2.08
C ILE A 18 -25.37 -15.71 1.78
N SER A 19 -24.06 -15.93 1.76
CA SER A 19 -23.47 -17.25 1.54
C SER A 19 -23.89 -18.26 2.62
N LEU A 20 -23.82 -17.89 3.91
CA LEU A 20 -24.29 -18.72 5.02
C LEU A 20 -25.78 -19.05 4.93
N THR A 21 -26.60 -18.12 4.43
CA THR A 21 -28.04 -18.34 4.24
C THR A 21 -28.27 -19.43 3.19
N PHE A 22 -27.55 -19.38 2.05
CA PHE A 22 -27.62 -20.42 1.04
C PHE A 22 -27.09 -21.77 1.53
N ALA A 23 -26.01 -21.78 2.31
CA ALA A 23 -25.47 -22.99 2.94
C ALA A 23 -26.50 -23.62 3.90
N SER A 24 -27.16 -22.81 4.73
CA SER A 24 -28.20 -23.27 5.65
C SER A 24 -29.38 -23.88 4.91
N ILE A 25 -29.85 -23.22 3.85
CA ILE A 25 -30.92 -23.77 2.98
C ILE A 25 -30.48 -25.11 2.37
N ALA A 26 -29.23 -25.23 1.95
CA ALA A 26 -28.68 -26.47 1.38
C ALA A 26 -28.69 -27.63 2.38
N VAL A 27 -28.33 -27.36 3.65
CA VAL A 27 -28.25 -28.37 4.72
C VAL A 27 -29.64 -28.82 5.18
N PHE A 28 -30.59 -27.88 5.34
CA PHE A 28 -31.89 -28.18 5.93
C PHE A 28 -32.96 -28.63 4.92
N LYS A 29 -32.88 -28.25 3.63
CA LYS A 29 -33.79 -28.77 2.59
C LYS A 29 -33.22 -30.03 1.93
N LYS A 30 -33.47 -31.19 2.56
CA LYS A 30 -33.08 -32.56 2.13
C LYS A 30 -33.70 -33.01 0.78
N GLY A 31 -33.37 -32.33 -0.32
CA GLY A 31 -33.70 -32.77 -1.68
C GLY A 31 -32.48 -32.64 -2.59
N ALA A 32 -32.06 -33.75 -3.23
CA ALA A 32 -30.85 -33.80 -4.07
C ALA A 32 -30.81 -32.71 -5.17
N LYS A 33 -31.98 -32.32 -5.69
CA LYS A 33 -32.13 -31.23 -6.69
C LYS A 33 -31.93 -29.83 -6.09
N ASN A 34 -32.30 -29.64 -4.83
CA ASN A 34 -32.19 -28.35 -4.13
C ASN A 34 -30.77 -28.14 -3.59
N TRP A 35 -30.10 -29.20 -3.12
CA TRP A 35 -28.73 -29.14 -2.62
C TRP A 35 -27.73 -28.67 -3.69
N ARG A 36 -27.84 -29.18 -4.93
CA ARG A 36 -27.00 -28.72 -6.06
C ARG A 36 -27.20 -27.23 -6.37
N ARG A 37 -28.45 -26.75 -6.38
CA ARG A 37 -28.77 -25.34 -6.66
C ARG A 37 -28.23 -24.41 -5.57
N SER A 38 -28.40 -24.80 -4.30
CA SER A 38 -27.88 -24.03 -3.16
C SER A 38 -26.36 -24.02 -3.11
N GLY A 39 -25.69 -25.13 -3.46
CA GLY A 39 -24.24 -25.18 -3.57
C GLY A 39 -23.69 -24.27 -4.67
N ILE A 40 -24.34 -24.24 -5.84
CA ILE A 40 -23.98 -23.32 -6.92
C ILE A 40 -24.20 -21.86 -6.48
N ALA A 41 -25.34 -21.55 -5.85
CA ALA A 41 -25.63 -20.20 -5.35
C ALA A 41 -24.61 -19.74 -4.29
N PHE A 42 -24.19 -20.63 -3.39
CA PHE A 42 -23.13 -20.36 -2.43
C PHE A 42 -21.81 -20.01 -3.15
N LEU A 43 -21.37 -20.85 -4.08
CA LEU A 43 -20.12 -20.65 -4.81
C LEU A 43 -20.15 -19.36 -5.65
N THR A 44 -21.27 -19.06 -6.31
CA THR A 44 -21.38 -17.82 -7.08
C THR A 44 -21.39 -16.60 -6.18
N THR A 45 -22.09 -16.64 -5.05
CA THR A 45 -22.08 -15.51 -4.09
C THR A 45 -20.66 -15.27 -3.58
N LEU A 46 -19.98 -16.32 -3.13
CA LEU A 46 -18.59 -16.24 -2.67
C LEU A 46 -17.66 -15.68 -3.75
N ALA A 47 -17.75 -16.19 -4.98
CA ALA A 47 -16.92 -15.73 -6.09
C ALA A 47 -17.19 -14.25 -6.44
N VAL A 48 -18.46 -13.83 -6.45
CA VAL A 48 -18.83 -12.43 -6.70
C VAL A 48 -18.31 -11.53 -5.57
N THR A 49 -18.46 -11.92 -4.31
CA THR A 49 -17.94 -11.14 -3.18
C THR A 49 -16.42 -10.99 -3.25
N LEU A 50 -15.69 -12.09 -3.50
CA LEU A 50 -14.22 -12.03 -3.66
C LEU A 50 -13.83 -11.15 -4.85
N CYS A 51 -14.52 -11.26 -5.98
CA CYS A 51 -14.27 -10.44 -7.17
C CYS A 51 -14.49 -8.95 -6.87
N LEU A 52 -15.58 -8.60 -6.17
CA LEU A 52 -15.84 -7.21 -5.78
C LEU A 52 -14.75 -6.64 -4.87
N ILE A 53 -14.28 -7.43 -3.89
CA ILE A 53 -13.18 -7.03 -3.00
C ILE A 53 -11.90 -6.80 -3.80
N LEU A 54 -11.54 -7.72 -4.72
CA LEU A 54 -10.33 -7.60 -5.54
C LEU A 54 -10.39 -6.40 -6.50
N VAL A 55 -11.53 -6.17 -7.16
CA VAL A 55 -11.72 -5.01 -8.03
C VAL A 55 -11.60 -3.72 -7.24
N GLN A 56 -12.20 -3.68 -6.05
CA GLN A 56 -12.10 -2.52 -5.17
C GLN A 56 -10.65 -2.25 -4.76
N GLU A 57 -9.87 -3.28 -4.40
CA GLU A 57 -8.46 -3.11 -4.07
C GLU A 57 -7.66 -2.59 -5.27
N LEU A 58 -7.87 -3.14 -6.46
CA LEU A 58 -7.14 -2.76 -7.66
C LEU A 58 -7.46 -1.34 -8.13
N VAL A 59 -8.72 -0.92 -8.02
CA VAL A 59 -9.18 0.40 -8.47
C VAL A 59 -8.79 1.50 -7.48
N ILE A 60 -8.89 1.22 -6.18
CA ILE A 60 -8.58 2.23 -5.14
C ILE A 60 -7.06 2.31 -4.91
N TYR A 61 -6.38 1.17 -4.91
CA TYR A 61 -4.96 1.05 -4.61
C TYR A 61 -4.24 0.33 -5.76
N PRO A 62 -4.15 0.98 -6.94
CA PRO A 62 -3.47 0.38 -8.07
C PRO A 62 -2.01 0.06 -7.71
N PRO A 63 -1.45 -1.03 -8.27
CA PRO A 63 -0.04 -1.33 -8.09
C PRO A 63 0.80 -0.16 -8.63
N ASN A 64 1.87 0.15 -7.90
CA ASN A 64 2.73 1.26 -8.29
C ASN A 64 3.62 0.86 -9.47
N PRO A 65 3.48 1.52 -10.64
CA PRO A 65 4.22 1.14 -11.84
C PRO A 65 5.73 1.37 -11.71
N LYS A 66 6.19 2.18 -10.76
CA LYS A 66 7.63 2.46 -10.56
C LYS A 66 8.34 1.40 -9.70
N LEU A 67 7.63 0.44 -9.11
CA LEU A 67 8.22 -0.56 -8.20
C LEU A 67 9.36 -1.38 -8.83
N GLU A 68 9.33 -1.63 -10.15
CA GLU A 68 10.39 -2.35 -10.85
C GLU A 68 11.72 -1.58 -10.86
N ARG A 69 11.66 -0.25 -10.75
CA ARG A 69 12.79 0.67 -10.76
C ARG A 69 13.25 1.05 -9.35
N LEU A 70 12.65 0.44 -8.32
CA LEU A 70 12.92 0.73 -6.91
C LEU A 70 14.34 0.30 -6.55
N ILE A 71 15.17 1.26 -6.16
CA ILE A 71 16.55 1.03 -5.73
C ILE A 71 16.71 1.11 -4.23
N LEU A 72 15.90 1.90 -3.53
CA LEU A 72 15.88 1.93 -2.08
C LEU A 72 14.45 2.06 -1.59
N SER A 73 14.11 1.30 -0.55
CA SER A 73 12.86 1.47 0.17
C SER A 73 13.13 1.58 1.66
N ALA A 74 12.43 2.51 2.30
CA ALA A 74 12.49 2.69 3.74
C ALA A 74 11.10 2.92 4.32
N TYR A 75 10.90 2.47 5.56
CA TYR A 75 9.61 2.47 6.21
C TYR A 75 9.71 2.85 7.70
N ARG A 76 8.69 3.52 8.21
CA ARG A 76 8.45 3.70 9.65
C ARG A 76 7.02 3.35 9.96
N GLU A 77 6.84 2.37 10.83
CA GLU A 77 5.53 2.03 11.36
C GLU A 77 5.07 3.09 12.36
N ALA A 78 3.79 3.46 12.29
CA ALA A 78 3.15 4.35 13.25
C ALA A 78 1.70 3.92 13.47
N PRO A 79 1.13 4.11 14.68
CA PRO A 79 -0.26 3.72 14.98
C PRO A 79 -1.28 4.32 14.00
N ILE A 80 -0.99 5.51 13.47
CA ILE A 80 -1.72 6.17 12.40
C ILE A 80 -0.68 6.86 11.51
N GLY A 81 -0.68 6.58 10.21
CA GLY A 81 0.17 7.28 9.24
C GLY A 81 1.62 6.82 9.24
N GLY A 82 1.85 5.52 9.07
CA GLY A 82 3.18 5.00 8.74
C GLY A 82 3.76 5.73 7.51
N ILE A 83 5.08 5.82 7.42
CA ILE A 83 5.74 6.51 6.32
C ILE A 83 6.50 5.49 5.51
N TRP A 84 6.18 5.38 4.23
CA TRP A 84 6.93 4.66 3.24
C TRP A 84 7.64 5.66 2.32
N LEU A 85 8.92 5.41 2.07
CA LEU A 85 9.75 6.15 1.12
C LEU A 85 10.31 5.17 0.09
N GLY A 86 10.05 5.43 -1.19
CA GLY A 86 10.65 4.74 -2.32
C GLY A 86 11.58 5.68 -3.10
N ILE A 87 12.79 5.21 -3.39
CA ILE A 87 13.77 5.87 -4.25
C ILE A 87 13.94 5.02 -5.50
N TYR A 88 13.93 5.66 -6.67
CA TYR A 88 13.94 5.01 -7.97
C TYR A 88 15.19 5.34 -8.78
N ASP A 89 15.51 4.52 -9.77
CA ASP A 89 16.72 4.73 -10.58
C ASP A 89 16.67 5.87 -11.59
N ASP A 90 15.53 6.54 -11.74
CA ASP A 90 15.34 7.72 -12.58
C ASP A 90 15.57 9.04 -11.84
N ASN A 91 16.22 8.99 -10.67
CA ASN A 91 16.40 10.13 -9.77
C ASN A 91 15.10 10.68 -9.17
N THR A 92 14.01 9.90 -9.19
CA THR A 92 12.76 10.27 -8.53
C THR A 92 12.58 9.56 -7.19
N TRP A 93 11.76 10.13 -6.32
CA TRP A 93 11.32 9.52 -5.08
C TRP A 93 9.81 9.63 -4.93
N GLN A 94 9.23 8.74 -4.13
CA GLN A 94 7.83 8.78 -3.73
C GLN A 94 7.72 8.53 -2.23
N LEU A 95 6.85 9.30 -1.57
CA LEU A 95 6.54 9.17 -0.15
C LEU A 95 5.03 8.96 -0.01
N GLY A 96 4.66 8.10 0.92
CA GLY A 96 3.26 7.74 1.13
C GLY A 96 3.04 6.93 2.39
N TYR A 97 1.81 6.46 2.59
CA TYR A 97 1.51 5.48 3.64
C TYR A 97 1.98 4.07 3.26
N SER A 98 2.02 3.81 1.95
CA SER A 98 2.49 2.57 1.35
C SER A 98 2.98 2.85 -0.07
N SER A 99 3.59 1.86 -0.73
CA SER A 99 3.95 1.98 -2.15
C SER A 99 2.75 2.22 -3.06
N LYS A 100 1.52 1.87 -2.64
CA LYS A 100 0.28 2.06 -3.39
C LYS A 100 -0.43 3.38 -3.07
N GLU A 101 0.00 4.08 -2.03
CA GLU A 101 -0.67 5.27 -1.49
C GLU A 101 0.30 6.44 -1.41
N ILE A 102 0.68 6.96 -2.58
CA ILE A 102 1.66 8.04 -2.71
C ILE A 102 0.99 9.37 -2.37
N THR A 103 1.55 10.08 -1.40
CA THR A 103 1.09 11.41 -0.97
C THR A 103 1.98 12.53 -1.49
N SER A 104 3.24 12.22 -1.82
CA SER A 104 4.19 13.18 -2.34
C SER A 104 5.24 12.50 -3.21
N GLU A 105 5.78 13.24 -4.16
CA GLU A 105 6.86 12.79 -5.04
C GLU A 105 7.76 13.96 -5.44
N GLY A 106 8.93 13.61 -5.96
CA GLY A 106 9.83 14.58 -6.54
C GLY A 106 11.16 13.97 -6.94
N THR A 107 12.22 14.77 -6.85
CA THR A 107 13.58 14.37 -7.24
C THR A 107 14.51 14.27 -6.03
N TYR A 108 15.49 13.37 -6.11
CA TYR A 108 16.48 13.20 -5.06
C TYR A 108 17.90 13.40 -5.57
N ARG A 109 18.83 13.67 -4.65
CA ARG A 109 20.27 13.70 -4.91
C ARG A 109 21.03 13.07 -3.74
N PHE A 110 22.13 12.40 -4.05
CA PHE A 110 23.10 11.94 -3.05
C PHE A 110 24.29 12.89 -2.98
N SER A 111 24.73 13.19 -1.76
CA SER A 111 25.99 13.88 -1.47
C SER A 111 26.69 13.14 -0.33
N GLY A 112 27.65 12.27 -0.68
CA GLY A 112 28.23 11.31 0.27
C GLY A 112 27.15 10.40 0.85
N ASP A 113 27.05 10.35 2.18
CA ASP A 113 26.05 9.56 2.90
C ASP A 113 24.71 10.29 3.11
N THR A 114 24.55 11.48 2.51
CA THR A 114 23.35 12.29 2.64
C THR A 114 22.44 12.13 1.42
N LEU A 115 21.20 11.73 1.66
CA LEU A 115 20.09 11.72 0.71
C LEU A 115 19.29 13.02 0.87
N LEU A 116 19.27 13.86 -0.16
CA LEU A 116 18.42 15.05 -0.24
C LEU A 116 17.18 14.73 -1.08
N LEU A 117 16.00 14.98 -0.53
CA LEU A 117 14.72 14.92 -1.24
C LEU A 117 14.22 16.33 -1.50
N VAL A 118 13.82 16.59 -2.73
CA VAL A 118 13.19 17.84 -3.17
C VAL A 118 11.85 17.51 -3.79
N ALA A 119 10.78 18.10 -3.27
CA ALA A 119 9.44 17.93 -3.84
C ALA A 119 9.34 18.63 -5.20
N ASP A 120 8.47 18.12 -6.07
CA ASP A 120 8.19 18.78 -7.35
C ASP A 120 7.56 20.17 -7.15
N ASN A 121 7.64 21.03 -8.17
CA ASN A 121 7.32 22.46 -8.08
C ASN A 121 6.00 22.77 -7.34
N GLY A 122 6.13 23.38 -6.15
CA GLY A 122 5.00 23.79 -5.31
C GLY A 122 4.41 22.70 -4.43
N ALA A 123 4.85 21.44 -4.58
CA ALA A 123 4.51 20.35 -3.70
C ALA A 123 5.32 20.40 -2.39
N LYS A 124 4.86 19.61 -1.41
CA LYS A 124 5.50 19.46 -0.11
C LYS A 124 5.90 18.02 0.09
N VAL A 125 7.08 17.77 0.65
CA VAL A 125 7.51 16.44 1.07
C VAL A 125 6.61 15.93 2.18
N ILE A 126 6.48 16.73 3.24
CA ILE A 126 5.62 16.47 4.39
C ILE A 126 5.33 17.79 5.11
N GLY A 127 4.07 18.01 5.51
CA GLY A 127 3.66 19.27 6.12
C GLY A 127 4.00 20.47 5.24
N ASP A 128 4.76 21.43 5.77
CA ASP A 128 5.16 22.65 5.07
C ASP A 128 6.55 22.59 4.41
N PHE A 129 7.23 21.45 4.49
CA PHE A 129 8.59 21.29 3.97
C PHE A 129 8.57 20.91 2.49
N ASP A 130 9.24 21.69 1.64
CA ASP A 130 9.47 21.41 0.22
C ASP A 130 10.73 20.58 -0.04
N GLN A 131 11.60 20.46 0.98
CA GLN A 131 12.79 19.63 0.95
C GLN A 131 13.07 19.02 2.33
N THR A 132 13.64 17.81 2.34
CA THR A 132 14.18 17.18 3.56
C THR A 132 15.44 16.39 3.21
N ALA A 133 16.28 16.12 4.21
CA ALA A 133 17.50 15.37 4.03
C ALA A 133 17.64 14.28 5.07
N PHE A 134 18.27 13.17 4.69
CA PHE A 134 18.54 12.03 5.54
C PHE A 134 20.01 11.64 5.46
N ILE A 135 20.60 11.28 6.59
CA ILE A 135 21.87 10.53 6.61
C ILE A 135 21.55 9.05 6.57
N ILE A 136 22.19 8.32 5.66
CA ILE A 136 22.15 6.86 5.62
C ILE A 136 23.08 6.32 6.72
N LYS A 137 22.52 5.63 7.71
CA LYS A 137 23.25 4.95 8.78
C LYS A 137 22.88 3.49 8.81
N ALA A 138 23.75 2.63 8.28
CA ALA A 138 23.55 1.18 8.23
C ALA A 138 22.19 0.79 7.63
N ASN A 139 21.22 0.45 8.48
CA ASN A 139 19.86 0.05 8.11
C ASN A 139 18.81 1.16 8.34
N GLN A 140 19.21 2.42 8.54
CA GLN A 140 18.29 3.51 8.80
C GLN A 140 18.62 4.75 7.98
N LEU A 141 17.57 5.48 7.60
CA LEU A 141 17.64 6.87 7.18
C LEU A 141 17.32 7.73 8.38
N VAL A 142 18.27 8.55 8.82
CA VAL A 142 18.08 9.48 9.95
C VAL A 142 17.88 10.88 9.41
N GLU A 143 16.74 11.47 9.70
CA GLU A 143 16.37 12.80 9.23
C GLU A 143 17.30 13.88 9.80
N LEU A 144 17.70 14.83 8.96
CA LEU A 144 18.47 16.01 9.32
C LEU A 144 17.59 17.24 9.54
N ASN A 145 16.59 17.40 8.70
CA ASN A 145 15.69 18.55 8.71
C ASN A 145 14.47 18.12 9.50
N ASN A 146 14.28 18.58 10.73
CA ASN A 146 13.22 18.16 11.66
C ASN A 146 11.77 18.35 11.13
N SER A 147 11.39 17.62 10.07
CA SER A 147 10.10 17.68 9.39
C SER A 147 9.07 16.77 10.06
N GLY A 148 9.54 15.92 10.99
CA GLY A 148 8.72 15.01 11.80
C GLY A 148 8.83 13.54 11.39
N ILE A 149 9.63 13.24 10.36
CA ILE A 149 9.90 11.87 9.91
C ILE A 149 10.86 11.17 10.89
N ARG A 150 11.85 11.89 11.44
CA ARG A 150 12.87 11.44 12.41
C ARG A 150 13.78 10.32 11.89
N SER A 151 13.22 9.15 11.58
CA SER A 151 13.95 8.01 11.08
C SER A 151 13.06 7.07 10.27
N LEU A 152 13.64 6.44 9.24
CA LEU A 152 13.01 5.36 8.48
C LEU A 152 13.95 4.14 8.49
N GLU A 153 13.42 2.94 8.68
CA GLU A 153 14.16 1.69 8.54
C GLU A 153 14.27 1.31 7.06
N ILE A 154 15.48 1.00 6.60
CA ILE A 154 15.75 0.61 5.23
C ILE A 154 15.39 -0.86 5.04
N LEU A 155 14.41 -1.14 4.18
CA LEU A 155 13.95 -2.48 3.84
C LEU A 155 14.70 -3.06 2.64
N GLN A 156 15.07 -2.21 1.67
CA GLN A 156 15.84 -2.58 0.49
C GLN A 156 16.85 -1.48 0.18
N ASN A 157 18.08 -1.86 -0.17
CA ASN A 157 19.11 -0.93 -0.64
C ASN A 157 19.96 -1.57 -1.74
N ARG A 158 19.69 -1.18 -2.99
CA ARG A 158 20.43 -1.55 -4.20
C ARG A 158 21.28 -0.39 -4.75
N LEU A 159 21.52 0.66 -3.95
CA LEU A 159 22.31 1.82 -4.38
C LEU A 159 23.73 1.44 -4.85
N ASN A 160 24.31 0.40 -4.25
CA ASN A 160 25.66 -0.05 -4.58
C ASN A 160 25.70 -1.05 -5.75
N GLU A 161 24.58 -1.68 -6.10
CA GLU A 161 24.53 -2.67 -7.18
C GLU A 161 24.60 -2.02 -8.57
N LYS A 162 24.24 -0.73 -8.68
CA LYS A 162 24.33 0.05 -9.93
C LYS A 162 25.71 0.68 -10.20
N LYS A 163 26.72 0.40 -9.38
CA LYS A 163 28.11 0.88 -9.59
C LYS A 163 28.95 -0.03 -10.50
N LEU A 164 28.33 -0.95 -11.25
CA LEU A 164 28.98 -1.89 -12.16
C LEU A 164 28.63 -1.61 -13.62
#